data_AF-A0A955U622-F1
#
_entry.id   AF-A0A955U622-F1
#
_cell.length_a   1.000
_cell.length_b   1.000
_cell.length_c   1.000
_cell.angle_alpha   90.00
_cell.angle_beta   90.00
_cell.angle_gamma   90.00
#
_symmetry.space_group_name_H-M   'P 1'
#
loop_
_entity.id
_entity.type
_entity.pdbx_description
1 polymer ?
#
loop_
_entity_poly.entity_id
_entity_poly.type
_entity_poly.pdbx_seq_one_letter_code
_entity_poly.pdbx_strand_id
1 'polypeptide(L)'
;MHLWIATLAACGSSGTEDFPSVLAPLEENQAPWPEGTPSDPYPETLEIVSGGDAELWWAHARGFVHADAADVWAAARDADTVVDRREVDEWEVTPGTVPEFDDSLTIACTVHDVLTISYDLTWVHELQKGEEVAPERVVAQWDKTDGTPFIDTLTGSLVIEPTDRDGITRLEFVEHLKASLRDDETIASYLRDLHASLVATAHGDALPTYE
;
A
#
# COMPACT_ATOMS: atom_id res chain seq x y z
N MET A 1 -40.83 41.39 -4.98
CA MET A 1 -39.52 41.53 -4.31
C MET A 1 -39.05 40.11 -4.00
N HIS A 2 -38.07 39.61 -4.74
CA HIS A 2 -37.71 38.17 -4.78
C HIS A 2 -36.85 37.80 -3.58
N LEU A 3 -37.27 36.75 -2.87
CA LEU A 3 -36.61 36.14 -1.75
C LEU A 3 -35.57 35.15 -2.31
N TRP A 4 -34.28 35.47 -2.15
CA TRP A 4 -33.19 34.56 -2.51
C TRP A 4 -32.89 33.67 -1.29
N ILE A 5 -33.17 32.38 -1.42
CA ILE A 5 -32.73 31.36 -0.47
C ILE A 5 -31.33 30.94 -0.92
N ALA A 6 -30.31 31.30 -0.15
CA ALA A 6 -28.96 30.80 -0.32
C ALA A 6 -28.89 29.41 0.31
N THR A 7 -28.91 28.37 -0.52
CA THR A 7 -28.63 27.00 -0.10
C THR A 7 -27.13 26.90 0.14
N LEU A 8 -26.72 26.98 1.41
CA LEU A 8 -25.39 26.55 1.84
C LEU A 8 -25.34 25.03 1.67
N ALA A 9 -24.76 24.57 0.56
CA ALA A 9 -24.27 23.21 0.47
C ALA A 9 -23.11 23.10 1.46
N ALA A 10 -23.41 22.55 2.64
CA ALA A 10 -22.38 22.04 3.53
C ALA A 10 -21.80 20.79 2.85
N CYS A 11 -20.76 20.96 2.05
CA CYS A 11 -19.81 19.88 1.79
C CYS A 11 -19.23 19.51 3.16
N GLY A 12 -19.77 18.46 3.76
CA GLY A 12 -19.09 17.80 4.87
C GLY A 12 -17.80 17.26 4.33
N SER A 13 -16.67 17.75 4.83
CA SER A 13 -15.41 17.03 4.74
C SER A 13 -15.64 15.68 5.40
N SER A 14 -15.69 14.60 4.60
CA SER A 14 -15.42 13.26 5.08
C SER A 14 -14.12 13.35 5.86
N GLY A 15 -14.15 12.86 7.11
CA GLY A 15 -13.05 13.04 8.05
C GLY A 15 -11.79 12.45 7.45
N THR A 16 -10.76 13.27 7.31
CA THR A 16 -9.39 12.79 7.17
C THR A 16 -9.17 11.83 8.32
N GLU A 17 -9.03 10.54 8.03
CA GLU A 17 -8.40 9.66 8.99
C GLU A 17 -6.99 10.21 9.22
N ASP A 18 -6.74 10.64 10.45
CA ASP A 18 -5.47 11.21 10.85
C ASP A 18 -4.45 10.08 10.93
N PHE A 19 -3.67 9.89 9.87
CA PHE A 19 -2.43 9.13 9.96
C PHE A 19 -1.63 9.61 11.18
N PRO A 20 -0.93 8.70 11.90
CA PRO A 20 -0.15 9.11 13.06
C PRO A 20 0.96 10.07 12.63
N SER A 21 1.28 11.06 13.47
CA SER A 21 2.33 12.07 13.18
C SER A 21 3.73 11.48 12.96
N VAL A 22 3.93 10.21 13.34
CA VAL A 22 5.13 9.41 13.07
C VAL A 22 4.62 8.02 12.68
N LEU A 23 4.99 7.56 11.49
CA LEU A 23 4.59 6.26 10.97
C LEU A 23 5.33 5.13 11.69
N ALA A 24 4.66 3.99 11.76
CA ALA A 24 5.24 2.74 12.24
C ALA A 24 4.60 1.59 11.44
N PRO A 25 5.16 0.37 11.48
CA PRO A 25 4.37 -0.80 11.10
C PRO A 25 3.05 -0.81 11.86
N LEU A 26 1.95 -1.22 11.23
CA LEU A 26 0.64 -1.32 11.91
C LEU A 26 0.73 -2.21 13.15
N GLU A 27 1.49 -3.30 13.06
CA GLU A 27 1.80 -4.22 14.14
C GLU A 27 3.08 -5.03 13.85
N GLU A 28 3.45 -5.93 14.76
CA GLU A 28 4.58 -6.83 14.56
C GLU A 28 4.27 -7.86 13.47
N ASN A 29 5.08 -7.87 12.43
CA ASN A 29 4.93 -8.79 11.31
C ASN A 29 5.28 -10.24 11.71
N GLN A 30 4.31 -11.14 11.51
CA GLN A 30 4.38 -12.55 11.90
C GLN A 30 4.89 -13.48 10.79
N ALA A 31 5.07 -12.97 9.56
CA ALA A 31 5.60 -13.78 8.47
C ALA A 31 7.09 -14.10 8.71
N PRO A 32 7.55 -15.31 8.36
CA PRO A 32 8.98 -15.60 8.33
C PRO A 32 9.64 -14.81 7.20
N TRP A 33 10.95 -14.58 7.29
CA TRP A 33 11.73 -14.16 6.11
C TRP A 33 11.84 -15.33 5.12
N PRO A 34 11.86 -15.07 3.79
CA PRO A 34 12.16 -16.10 2.80
C PRO A 34 13.45 -16.87 3.10
N GLU A 35 13.40 -18.21 3.00
CA GLU A 35 14.55 -19.06 3.28
C GLU A 35 15.55 -19.01 2.12
N GLY A 36 16.70 -18.39 2.37
CA GLY A 36 17.80 -18.34 1.41
C GLY A 36 18.62 -19.63 1.32
N THR A 37 19.41 -19.73 0.26
CA THR A 37 20.42 -20.76 0.05
C THR A 37 21.82 -20.18 0.23
N PRO A 38 22.88 -21.01 0.39
CA PRO A 38 24.25 -20.49 0.43
C PRO A 38 24.67 -19.70 -0.83
N SER A 39 24.08 -19.98 -1.99
CA SER A 39 24.32 -19.25 -3.24
C SER A 39 23.48 -17.99 -3.38
N ASP A 40 22.33 -17.94 -2.70
CA ASP A 40 21.40 -16.82 -2.72
C ASP A 40 20.76 -16.67 -1.34
N PRO A 41 21.41 -15.96 -0.40
CA PRO A 41 20.93 -15.82 0.97
C PRO A 41 19.68 -14.93 1.08
N TYR A 42 19.32 -14.19 0.03
CA TYR A 42 18.22 -13.23 0.03
C TYR A 42 17.36 -13.44 -1.23
N PRO A 43 16.66 -14.56 -1.38
CA PRO A 43 15.90 -14.82 -2.60
C PRO A 43 14.85 -13.72 -2.81
N GLU A 44 14.73 -13.23 -4.05
CA GLU A 44 13.75 -12.21 -4.42
C GLU A 44 12.33 -12.81 -4.49
N THR A 45 11.83 -13.17 -3.31
CA THR A 45 10.54 -13.81 -3.11
C THR A 45 9.85 -13.21 -1.88
N LEU A 46 8.60 -13.60 -1.67
CA LEU A 46 7.76 -13.15 -0.58
C LEU A 46 7.23 -14.37 0.19
N GLU A 47 7.31 -14.31 1.51
CA GLU A 47 6.63 -15.24 2.42
C GLU A 47 5.43 -14.54 3.04
N ILE A 48 4.29 -15.21 3.09
CA ILE A 48 3.04 -14.65 3.61
C ILE A 48 2.45 -15.57 4.68
N VAL A 49 1.96 -14.97 5.76
CA VAL A 49 1.05 -15.61 6.71
C VAL A 49 -0.20 -14.75 6.78
N SER A 50 -1.36 -15.38 6.61
CA SER A 50 -2.66 -14.70 6.62
C SER A 50 -3.62 -15.42 7.55
N GLY A 51 -4.70 -14.73 7.91
CA GLY A 51 -5.78 -15.30 8.68
C GLY A 51 -6.85 -14.27 9.01
N GLY A 52 -7.69 -14.62 9.97
CA GLY A 52 -8.78 -13.76 10.42
C GLY A 52 -10.14 -14.44 10.32
N ASP A 53 -11.17 -13.62 10.30
CA ASP A 53 -12.57 -14.03 10.12
C ASP A 53 -13.40 -12.89 9.52
N ALA A 54 -14.73 -13.05 9.50
CA ALA A 54 -15.64 -12.08 8.91
C ALA A 54 -15.65 -10.69 9.59
N GLU A 55 -15.09 -10.56 10.80
CA GLU A 55 -14.93 -9.27 11.46
C GLU A 55 -13.67 -8.54 11.00
N LEU A 56 -12.59 -9.28 10.73
CA LEU A 56 -11.32 -8.75 10.26
C LEU A 56 -10.45 -9.85 9.64
N TRP A 57 -10.05 -9.65 8.39
CA TRP A 57 -9.01 -10.42 7.72
C TRP A 57 -7.69 -9.67 7.80
N TRP A 58 -6.57 -10.40 7.85
CA TRP A 58 -5.24 -9.82 7.90
C TRP A 58 -4.23 -10.67 7.12
N ALA A 59 -3.19 -10.01 6.63
CA ALA A 59 -2.03 -10.66 6.06
C ALA A 59 -0.73 -9.95 6.48
N HIS A 60 0.27 -10.76 6.79
CA HIS A 60 1.64 -10.34 7.03
C HIS A 60 2.52 -10.91 5.95
N ALA A 61 3.43 -10.11 5.40
CA ALA A 61 4.36 -10.59 4.40
C ALA A 61 5.77 -10.05 4.64
N ARG A 62 6.78 -10.87 4.35
CA ARG A 62 8.19 -10.45 4.36
C ARG A 62 8.86 -10.92 3.09
N GLY A 63 9.67 -10.06 2.49
CA GLY A 63 10.30 -10.37 1.21
C GLY A 63 11.55 -9.57 0.95
N PHE A 64 12.23 -9.90 -0.15
CA PHE A 64 13.39 -9.17 -0.64
C PHE A 64 13.14 -8.63 -2.04
N VAL A 65 13.83 -7.55 -2.39
CA VAL A 65 13.96 -7.00 -3.74
C VAL A 65 15.45 -6.77 -4.01
N HIS A 66 15.95 -7.25 -5.14
CA HIS A 66 17.34 -7.14 -5.60
C HIS A 66 17.58 -5.77 -6.26
N ALA A 67 17.21 -4.70 -5.55
CA ALA A 67 17.47 -3.31 -5.92
C ALA A 67 17.85 -2.50 -4.66
N ASP A 68 18.44 -1.32 -4.87
CA ASP A 68 18.75 -0.40 -3.78
C ASP A 68 17.47 0.17 -3.16
N ALA A 69 17.51 0.48 -1.86
CA ALA A 69 16.33 0.93 -1.12
C ALA A 69 15.74 2.24 -1.67
N ALA A 70 16.56 3.07 -2.33
CA ALA A 70 16.11 4.26 -3.02
C ALA A 70 15.21 3.93 -4.22
N ASP A 71 15.57 2.92 -5.01
CA ASP A 71 14.79 2.50 -6.19
C ASP A 71 13.49 1.83 -5.76
N VAL A 72 13.54 1.00 -4.71
CA VAL A 72 12.34 0.36 -4.15
C VAL A 72 11.39 1.38 -3.54
N TRP A 73 11.91 2.40 -2.84
CA TRP A 73 11.07 3.49 -2.34
C TRP A 73 10.51 4.36 -3.47
N ALA A 74 11.29 4.65 -4.51
CA ALA A 74 10.79 5.34 -5.70
C ALA A 74 9.65 4.55 -6.36
N ALA A 75 9.78 3.23 -6.49
CA ALA A 75 8.72 2.35 -6.98
C ALA A 75 7.47 2.40 -6.09
N ALA A 76 7.63 2.41 -4.77
CA ALA A 76 6.49 2.50 -3.84
C ALA A 76 5.76 3.85 -3.88
N ARG A 77 6.33 4.89 -4.49
CA ARG A 77 5.68 6.20 -4.72
C ARG A 77 4.97 6.29 -6.08
N ASP A 78 5.08 5.26 -6.91
CA ASP A 78 4.36 5.19 -8.18
C ASP A 78 2.98 4.54 -7.96
N ALA A 79 1.92 5.28 -8.26
CA ALA A 79 0.56 4.80 -8.10
C ALA A 79 0.26 3.56 -8.94
N ASP A 80 0.84 3.44 -10.15
CA ASP A 80 0.64 2.27 -11.00
C ASP A 80 1.31 1.01 -10.40
N THR A 81 2.32 1.20 -9.55
CA THR A 81 3.00 0.11 -8.84
C THR A 81 2.22 -0.36 -7.61
N VAL A 82 1.54 0.55 -6.91
CA VAL A 82 0.89 0.23 -5.62
C VAL A 82 -0.61 -0.03 -5.70
N VAL A 83 -1.29 0.40 -6.76
CA VAL A 83 -2.72 0.11 -6.94
C VAL A 83 -2.94 -1.39 -7.20
N ASP A 84 -4.03 -1.95 -6.67
CA ASP A 84 -4.43 -3.34 -6.95
C ASP A 84 -4.92 -3.48 -8.40
N ARG A 85 -3.98 -3.64 -9.34
CA ARG A 85 -4.26 -3.76 -10.78
C ARG A 85 -4.95 -5.06 -11.18
N ARG A 86 -5.19 -5.97 -10.23
CA ARG A 86 -5.99 -7.17 -10.47
C ARG A 86 -7.48 -6.87 -10.27
N GLU A 87 -7.81 -6.06 -9.26
CA GLU A 87 -9.20 -5.79 -8.88
C GLU A 87 -9.70 -4.40 -9.28
N VAL A 88 -8.82 -3.40 -9.43
CA VAL A 88 -9.18 -2.01 -9.78
C VAL A 88 -9.13 -1.82 -11.29
N ASP A 89 -10.27 -1.46 -11.88
CA ASP A 89 -10.43 -1.24 -13.32
C ASP A 89 -9.96 0.15 -13.77
N GLU A 90 -10.22 1.15 -12.93
CA GLU A 90 -9.92 2.56 -13.21
C GLU A 90 -9.39 3.24 -11.96
N TRP A 91 -8.37 4.07 -12.10
CA TRP A 91 -7.86 4.90 -11.00
C TRP A 91 -7.44 6.29 -11.48
N GLU A 92 -7.61 7.27 -10.60
CA GLU A 92 -7.08 8.63 -10.76
C GLU A 92 -6.21 8.99 -9.54
N VAL A 93 -5.10 9.68 -9.78
CA VAL A 93 -4.08 9.93 -8.75
C VAL A 93 -4.01 11.41 -8.42
N THR A 94 -4.06 11.74 -7.14
CA THR A 94 -3.78 13.07 -6.62
C THR A 94 -2.55 13.02 -5.70
N PRO A 95 -1.41 13.58 -6.10
CA PRO A 95 -0.21 13.62 -5.26
C PRO A 95 -0.29 14.71 -4.18
N GLY A 96 0.46 14.54 -3.10
CA GLY A 96 0.63 15.53 -2.03
C GLY A 96 -0.62 15.81 -1.22
N THR A 97 -1.48 14.81 -1.01
CA THR A 97 -2.77 14.97 -0.32
C THR A 97 -2.65 15.07 1.20
N VAL A 98 -1.54 14.59 1.76
CA VAL A 98 -1.20 14.70 3.19
C VAL A 98 0.18 15.37 3.30
N PRO A 99 0.24 16.71 3.42
CA PRO A 99 1.49 17.48 3.31
C PRO A 99 2.42 17.36 4.53
N GLU A 100 1.98 16.71 5.60
CA GLU A 100 2.79 16.48 6.81
C GLU A 100 3.86 15.39 6.62
N PHE A 101 3.72 14.53 5.61
CA PHE A 101 4.63 13.43 5.31
C PHE A 101 5.59 13.77 4.16
N ASP A 102 6.69 13.01 4.04
CA ASP A 102 7.71 13.26 3.02
C ASP A 102 7.16 13.05 1.60
N ASP A 103 6.25 12.08 1.44
CA ASP A 103 5.49 11.86 0.22
C ASP A 103 4.07 11.36 0.57
N SER A 104 3.10 11.69 -0.26
CA SER A 104 1.74 11.18 -0.14
C SER A 104 1.03 11.20 -1.48
N LEU A 105 0.08 10.30 -1.65
CA LEU A 105 -0.82 10.27 -2.81
C LEU A 105 -2.17 9.69 -2.40
N THR A 106 -3.24 10.17 -3.00
CA THR A 106 -4.56 9.54 -2.92
C THR A 106 -4.93 9.01 -4.29
N ILE A 107 -5.31 7.73 -4.32
CA ILE A 107 -5.76 7.01 -5.50
C ILE A 107 -7.28 6.84 -5.39
N ALA A 108 -8.01 7.51 -6.28
CA ALA A 108 -9.45 7.31 -6.42
C ALA A 108 -9.68 6.05 -7.27
N CYS A 109 -9.96 4.92 -6.63
CA CYS A 109 -10.15 3.62 -7.24
C CYS A 109 -11.61 3.39 -7.63
N THR A 110 -11.84 2.80 -8.81
CA THR A 110 -13.15 2.31 -9.24
C THR A 110 -13.06 0.86 -9.72
N VAL A 111 -13.95 0.03 -9.20
CA VAL A 111 -14.13 -1.39 -9.54
C VAL A 111 -15.51 -1.57 -10.19
N HIS A 112 -15.54 -2.16 -11.37
CA HIS A 112 -16.72 -2.41 -12.18
C HIS A 112 -17.11 -3.89 -12.13
N ASP A 113 -17.92 -4.26 -11.14
CA ASP A 113 -18.57 -5.56 -11.05
C ASP A 113 -20.11 -5.43 -11.18
N VAL A 114 -20.89 -6.40 -10.71
CA VAL A 114 -22.35 -6.35 -10.62
C VAL A 114 -22.83 -5.05 -9.94
N LEU A 115 -22.05 -4.54 -8.99
CA LEU A 115 -22.18 -3.21 -8.41
C LEU A 115 -20.85 -2.47 -8.58
N THR A 116 -20.89 -1.24 -9.09
CA THR A 116 -19.71 -0.38 -9.13
C THR A 116 -19.33 0.04 -7.71
N ILE A 117 -18.09 -0.20 -7.33
CA ILE A 117 -17.52 0.21 -6.04
C ILE A 117 -16.46 1.28 -6.31
N SER A 118 -16.56 2.42 -5.62
CA SER A 118 -15.54 3.47 -5.66
C SER A 118 -15.05 3.79 -4.25
N TYR A 119 -13.75 4.02 -4.11
CA TYR A 119 -13.11 4.36 -2.85
C TYR A 119 -11.79 5.07 -3.07
N ASP A 120 -11.38 5.85 -2.07
CA ASP A 120 -10.11 6.56 -2.09
C ASP A 120 -9.12 5.81 -1.18
N LEU A 121 -7.97 5.44 -1.74
CA LEU A 121 -6.85 4.84 -1.03
C LEU A 121 -5.73 5.87 -0.90
N THR A 122 -5.44 6.32 0.31
CA THR A 122 -4.37 7.29 0.56
C THR A 122 -3.13 6.57 1.05
N TRP A 123 -1.99 6.84 0.43
CA TRP A 123 -0.66 6.40 0.83
C TRP A 123 0.13 7.58 1.40
N VAL A 124 0.88 7.33 2.47
CA VAL A 124 1.82 8.28 3.08
C VAL A 124 3.16 7.60 3.33
N HIS A 125 4.25 8.34 3.14
CA HIS A 125 5.62 7.83 3.30
C HIS A 125 6.43 8.73 4.23
N GLU A 126 7.23 8.12 5.10
CA GLU A 126 8.16 8.81 6.00
C GLU A 126 9.56 8.17 5.91
N LEU A 127 10.56 8.99 5.57
CA LEU A 127 11.97 8.66 5.65
C LEU A 127 12.45 8.81 7.11
N GLN A 128 12.51 7.69 7.82
CA GLN A 128 12.87 7.69 9.24
C GLN A 128 14.39 7.73 9.47
N LYS A 129 15.18 7.27 8.50
CA LYS A 129 16.64 7.22 8.61
C LYS A 129 17.31 7.24 7.24
N GLY A 130 18.44 7.92 7.14
CA GLY A 130 19.23 8.04 5.90
C GLY A 130 18.88 9.32 5.13
N GLU A 131 19.14 9.30 3.83
CA GLU A 131 18.84 10.39 2.90
C GLU A 131 17.98 9.87 1.75
N GLU A 132 17.30 10.73 0.99
CA GLU A 132 16.40 10.28 -0.07
C GLU A 132 17.09 9.42 -1.14
N VAL A 133 18.35 9.74 -1.46
CA VAL A 133 19.16 8.99 -2.43
C VAL A 133 19.82 7.75 -1.84
N ALA A 134 19.74 7.54 -0.53
CA ALA A 134 20.32 6.42 0.20
C ALA A 134 19.53 6.18 1.51
N PRO A 135 18.26 5.74 1.41
CA PRO A 135 17.43 5.57 2.58
C PRO A 135 17.92 4.36 3.40
N GLU A 136 18.02 4.54 4.71
CA GLU A 136 18.35 3.47 5.65
C GLU A 136 17.09 2.88 6.29
N ARG A 137 15.98 3.63 6.29
CA ARG A 137 14.66 3.16 6.71
C ARG A 137 13.56 4.08 6.19
N VAL A 138 12.60 3.52 5.48
CA VAL A 138 11.35 4.18 5.11
C VAL A 138 10.18 3.37 5.66
N VAL A 139 9.17 4.06 6.14
CA VAL A 139 7.86 3.47 6.48
C VAL A 139 6.82 4.14 5.61
N ALA A 140 5.96 3.34 4.99
CA ALA A 140 4.76 3.78 4.34
C ALA A 140 3.54 3.20 5.05
N GLN A 141 2.43 3.93 5.02
CA GLN A 141 1.12 3.44 5.42
C GLN A 141 0.09 3.80 4.36
N TRP A 142 -0.95 2.98 4.24
CA TRP A 142 -2.10 3.29 3.44
C TRP A 142 -3.39 3.07 4.20
N ASP A 143 -4.42 3.85 3.88
CA ASP A 143 -5.77 3.68 4.41
C ASP A 143 -6.84 4.03 3.37
N LYS A 144 -8.02 3.41 3.50
CA LYS A 144 -9.21 3.80 2.75
C LYS A 144 -9.83 5.03 3.42
N THR A 145 -9.55 6.20 2.87
CA THR A 145 -9.96 7.48 3.42
C THR A 145 -11.36 7.94 3.00
N ASP A 146 -11.92 7.40 1.92
CA ASP A 146 -13.31 7.67 1.49
C ASP A 146 -13.87 6.51 0.65
N GLY A 147 -15.17 6.54 0.37
CA GLY A 147 -15.81 5.64 -0.59
C GLY A 147 -17.00 4.86 -0.04
N THR A 148 -17.35 3.80 -0.76
CA THR A 148 -18.51 2.99 -0.41
C THR A 148 -18.32 2.23 0.92
N PRO A 149 -19.42 1.94 1.64
CA PRO A 149 -19.38 1.15 2.87
C PRO A 149 -19.23 -0.37 2.63
N PHE A 150 -18.96 -0.81 1.39
CA PHE A 150 -18.67 -2.22 1.12
C PHE A 150 -17.30 -2.65 1.65
N ILE A 151 -16.41 -1.67 1.83
CA ILE A 151 -15.08 -1.80 2.43
C ILE A 151 -15.11 -0.92 3.69
N ASP A 152 -15.26 -1.58 4.84
CA ASP A 152 -15.27 -0.93 6.15
C ASP A 152 -13.83 -0.55 6.57
N THR A 153 -12.87 -1.41 6.26
CA THR A 153 -11.45 -1.23 6.62
C THR A 153 -10.60 -1.75 5.48
N LEU A 154 -9.63 -0.96 5.05
CA LEU A 154 -8.55 -1.35 4.15
C LEU A 154 -7.36 -0.48 4.54
N THR A 155 -6.48 -1.02 5.36
CA THR A 155 -5.34 -0.29 5.91
C THR A 155 -4.12 -1.18 5.90
N GLY A 156 -2.96 -0.61 5.65
CA GLY A 156 -1.72 -1.37 5.65
C GLY A 156 -0.49 -0.52 5.89
N SER A 157 0.63 -1.22 6.04
CA SER A 157 1.94 -0.62 6.19
C SER A 157 3.00 -1.39 5.44
N LEU A 158 4.01 -0.66 4.98
CA LEU A 158 5.19 -1.18 4.30
C LEU A 158 6.43 -0.60 4.98
N VAL A 159 7.38 -1.47 5.34
CA VAL A 159 8.72 -1.07 5.78
C VAL A 159 9.71 -1.41 4.68
N ILE A 160 10.56 -0.45 4.33
CA ILE A 160 11.64 -0.59 3.34
C ILE A 160 12.97 -0.32 4.05
N GLU A 161 13.87 -1.29 4.05
CA GLU A 161 15.21 -1.15 4.61
C GLU A 161 16.25 -1.87 3.76
N PRO A 162 17.49 -1.34 3.65
CA PRO A 162 18.58 -2.10 3.06
C PRO A 162 18.94 -3.30 3.94
N THR A 163 19.46 -4.36 3.30
CA THR A 163 20.10 -5.48 4.00
C THR A 163 21.57 -5.16 4.29
N ASP A 164 22.33 -6.14 4.79
CA ASP A 164 23.79 -6.04 4.91
C ASP A 164 24.52 -6.25 3.56
N ARG A 165 23.77 -6.51 2.48
CA ARG A 165 24.28 -6.70 1.12
C ARG A 165 23.78 -5.58 0.22
N ASP A 166 24.71 -4.89 -0.43
CA ASP A 166 24.44 -3.84 -1.40
C ASP A 166 23.50 -4.34 -2.52
N GLY A 167 22.61 -3.47 -2.99
CA GLY A 167 21.63 -3.80 -4.03
C GLY A 167 20.53 -4.76 -3.57
N ILE A 168 20.33 -4.96 -2.26
CA ILE A 168 19.25 -5.79 -1.74
C ILE A 168 18.51 -5.05 -0.63
N THR A 169 17.21 -4.92 -0.82
CA THR A 169 16.27 -4.28 0.08
C THR A 169 15.34 -5.34 0.66
N ARG A 170 15.08 -5.26 1.96
CA ARG A 170 14.09 -6.08 2.66
C ARG A 170 12.79 -5.30 2.83
N LEU A 171 11.68 -6.01 2.69
CA LEU A 171 10.33 -5.48 2.80
C LEU A 171 9.56 -6.19 3.91
N GLU A 172 8.79 -5.45 4.69
CA GLU A 172 7.79 -5.98 5.61
C GLU A 172 6.44 -5.33 5.32
N PHE A 173 5.42 -6.14 5.02
CA PHE A 173 4.05 -5.71 4.80
C PHE A 173 3.14 -6.18 5.92
N VAL A 174 2.21 -5.33 6.33
CA VAL A 174 1.09 -5.69 7.20
C VAL A 174 -0.15 -5.06 6.62
N GLU A 175 -1.23 -5.83 6.50
CA GLU A 175 -2.49 -5.31 5.98
C GLU A 175 -3.70 -5.93 6.67
N HIS A 176 -4.70 -5.10 6.92
CA HIS A 176 -5.99 -5.45 7.50
C HIS A 176 -7.11 -5.08 6.53
N LEU A 177 -8.04 -6.01 6.33
CA LEU A 177 -9.20 -5.83 5.46
C LEU A 177 -10.47 -6.27 6.16
N LYS A 178 -11.48 -5.41 6.10
CA LYS A 178 -12.86 -5.75 6.42
C LYS A 178 -13.73 -5.29 5.27
N ALA A 179 -14.10 -6.24 4.42
CA ALA A 179 -14.94 -5.98 3.24
C ALA A 179 -15.91 -7.13 3.00
N SER A 180 -17.05 -6.82 2.39
CA SER A 180 -18.02 -7.84 1.98
C SER A 180 -17.41 -8.76 0.92
N LEU A 181 -17.63 -10.08 1.06
CA LEU A 181 -17.20 -11.11 0.08
C LEU A 181 -15.68 -11.23 -0.11
N ARG A 182 -14.87 -10.66 0.79
CA ARG A 182 -13.41 -10.84 0.80
C ARG A 182 -12.99 -11.74 1.95
N ASP A 183 -11.82 -12.33 1.78
CA ASP A 183 -11.16 -13.23 2.72
C ASP A 183 -9.66 -12.93 2.81
N ASP A 184 -8.94 -13.72 3.60
CA ASP A 184 -7.51 -13.57 3.79
C ASP A 184 -6.70 -13.84 2.51
N GLU A 185 -7.17 -14.74 1.63
CA GLU A 185 -6.53 -15.00 0.33
C GLU A 185 -6.59 -13.77 -0.59
N THR A 186 -7.66 -12.96 -0.50
CA THR A 186 -7.75 -11.68 -1.22
C THR A 186 -6.56 -10.77 -0.86
N ILE A 187 -6.30 -10.58 0.43
CA ILE A 187 -5.20 -9.73 0.92
C ILE A 187 -3.85 -10.35 0.54
N ALA A 188 -3.71 -11.66 0.72
CA ALA A 188 -2.48 -12.36 0.38
C ALA A 188 -2.17 -12.26 -1.13
N SER A 189 -3.19 -12.26 -1.99
CA SER A 189 -3.02 -12.04 -3.43
C SER A 189 -2.53 -10.63 -3.73
N TYR A 190 -3.16 -9.61 -3.14
CA TYR A 190 -2.74 -8.23 -3.33
C TYR A 190 -1.29 -8.01 -2.86
N LEU A 191 -0.88 -8.52 -1.69
CA LEU A 191 0.52 -8.39 -1.24
C LEU A 191 1.53 -9.09 -2.16
N ARG A 192 1.16 -10.22 -2.79
CA ARG A 192 1.99 -10.85 -3.83
C ARG A 192 2.12 -9.98 -5.07
N ASP A 193 1.02 -9.40 -5.51
CA ASP A 193 0.96 -8.56 -6.69
C ASP A 193 1.68 -7.22 -6.48
N LEU A 194 1.57 -6.64 -5.29
CA LEU A 194 2.32 -5.47 -4.86
C LEU A 194 3.83 -5.75 -4.82
N HIS A 195 4.26 -6.87 -4.22
CA HIS A 195 5.68 -7.27 -4.24
C HIS A 195 6.20 -7.44 -5.68
N ALA A 196 5.45 -8.15 -6.53
CA ALA A 196 5.83 -8.34 -7.92
C ALA A 196 5.91 -7.02 -8.71
N SER A 197 5.01 -6.08 -8.43
CA SER A 197 5.01 -4.75 -9.05
C SER A 197 6.19 -3.90 -8.58
N LEU A 198 6.51 -3.94 -7.28
CA LEU A 198 7.70 -3.27 -6.72
C LEU A 198 8.99 -3.82 -7.34
N VAL A 199 9.11 -5.14 -7.44
CA VAL A 199 10.23 -5.81 -8.12
C VAL A 199 10.33 -5.32 -9.57
N ALA A 200 9.24 -5.45 -10.35
CA ALA A 200 9.25 -5.05 -11.76
C ALA A 200 9.64 -3.57 -11.94
N THR A 201 9.05 -2.67 -11.14
CA THR A 201 9.31 -1.23 -11.23
C THR A 201 10.75 -0.89 -10.85
N ALA A 202 11.27 -1.48 -9.76
CA ALA A 202 12.64 -1.25 -9.31
C ALA A 202 13.69 -1.77 -10.30
N HIS A 203 13.38 -2.83 -11.05
CA HIS A 203 14.24 -3.33 -12.14
C HIS A 203 14.04 -2.58 -13.47
N GLY A 204 13.06 -1.68 -13.56
CA GLY A 204 12.70 -0.98 -14.80
C GLY A 204 11.99 -1.87 -15.83
N ASP A 205 11.41 -2.98 -15.38
CA ASP A 205 10.61 -3.90 -16.18
C ASP A 205 9.16 -3.43 -16.33
N ALA A 206 8.42 -4.03 -17.26
CA ALA A 206 6.99 -3.79 -17.38
C ALA A 206 6.25 -4.40 -16.17
N LEU A 207 5.28 -3.65 -15.63
CA LEU A 207 4.45 -4.13 -14.53
C LEU A 207 3.67 -5.40 -14.95
N PRO A 208 3.38 -6.31 -13.99
CA PRO A 208 2.53 -7.48 -14.24
C PRO A 208 1.17 -7.11 -14.82
N THR A 209 0.57 -8.03 -15.58
CA THR A 209 -0.80 -7.88 -16.11
C THR A 209 -1.64 -9.08 -15.71
N TYR A 210 -2.91 -8.85 -15.44
CA TYR A 210 -3.85 -9.87 -14.99
C TYR A 210 -4.95 -10.04 -16.03
N GLU A 211 -5.41 -11.29 -16.21
CA GLU A 211 -6.53 -11.65 -17.10
C GLU A 211 -7.81 -11.92 -16.30
#